data_AF-A0A6P6YIU4-F1
#
_entry.id   AF-A0A6P6YIU4-F1
#
_cell.length_a   1.000
_cell.length_b   1.000
_cell.length_c   1.000
_cell.angle_alpha   90.00
_cell.angle_beta   90.00
_cell.angle_gamma   90.00
#
_symmetry.space_group_name_H-M   'P 1'
#
loop_
_entity.id
_entity.type
_entity.pdbx_description
1 polymer ?
#
loop_
_entity_poly.entity_id
_entity_poly.type
_entity_poly.pdbx_seq_one_letter_code
_entity_poly.pdbx_strand_id
1 'polypeptide(L)'
;MKKFIDFRFIFTIIILSIMIMMITEISATRKRCFACRSRGNLGDCKDPFEYNATTFDGIYGSHPIEIQPCASGWCGKSIEDESEGTHIMATERMCLLRPPSDGKERCSKTFLSNSRKTFFMCFCKGDLCNSAGAIMFLNSINISTIFSISGLIIFLTIYIISD
;
A
#
# COMPACT_ATOMS: atom_id res chain seq x y z
N MET A 1 12.14 -50.99 -13.41
CA MET A 1 10.73 -50.55 -13.28
C MET A 1 10.65 -49.05 -13.46
N LYS A 2 10.54 -48.56 -14.72
CA LYS A 2 10.29 -47.14 -14.99
C LYS A 2 8.80 -46.92 -14.77
N LYS A 3 8.42 -46.21 -13.69
CA LYS A 3 7.04 -45.72 -13.53
C LYS A 3 6.82 -44.71 -14.65
N PHE A 4 6.10 -45.10 -15.70
CA PHE A 4 5.54 -44.17 -16.66
C PHE A 4 4.62 -43.23 -15.87
N ILE A 5 5.10 -42.01 -15.63
CA ILE A 5 4.24 -40.93 -15.16
C ILE A 5 3.28 -40.66 -16.32
N ASP A 6 2.01 -40.96 -16.11
CA ASP A 6 0.96 -40.83 -17.11
C ASP A 6 0.86 -39.35 -17.54
N PHE A 7 0.92 -39.10 -18.85
CA PHE A 7 0.80 -37.76 -19.43
C PHE A 7 -0.48 -37.05 -18.97
N ARG A 8 -1.55 -37.81 -18.70
CA ARG A 8 -2.79 -37.30 -18.11
C ARG A 8 -2.58 -36.74 -16.70
N PHE A 9 -1.72 -37.35 -15.90
CA PHE A 9 -1.42 -36.92 -14.54
C PHE A 9 -0.63 -35.60 -14.53
N ILE A 10 0.33 -35.45 -15.45
CA ILE A 10 1.08 -34.19 -15.63
C ILE A 10 0.13 -33.07 -16.05
N PHE A 11 -0.73 -33.33 -17.05
CA PHE A 11 -1.70 -32.35 -17.54
C PHE A 11 -2.68 -31.90 -16.44
N THR A 12 -3.13 -32.83 -15.59
CA THR A 12 -4.00 -32.49 -14.44
C THR A 12 -3.30 -31.63 -13.40
N ILE A 13 -2.02 -31.88 -13.10
CA ILE A 13 -1.25 -31.06 -12.15
C ILE A 13 -1.05 -29.65 -12.71
N ILE A 14 -0.78 -29.51 -14.00
CA ILE A 14 -0.61 -28.20 -14.65
C ILE A 14 -1.91 -27.39 -14.57
N ILE A 15 -3.05 -27.97 -14.94
CA ILE A 15 -4.35 -27.29 -14.85
C ILE A 15 -4.66 -26.89 -13.41
N LEU A 16 -4.43 -27.77 -12.44
CA LEU A 16 -4.68 -27.47 -11.03
C LEU A 16 -3.78 -26.32 -10.54
N SER A 17 -2.51 -26.30 -10.95
CA SER A 17 -1.56 -25.24 -10.60
C SER A 17 -1.98 -23.88 -11.20
N ILE A 18 -2.47 -23.86 -12.45
CA ILE A 18 -2.98 -22.65 -13.11
C ILE A 18 -4.22 -22.15 -12.36
N MET A 19 -5.15 -23.04 -12.01
CA MET A 19 -6.36 -22.67 -11.27
C MET A 19 -6.04 -22.10 -9.87
N ILE A 20 -5.05 -22.66 -9.17
CA ILE A 20 -4.59 -22.16 -7.86
C ILE A 20 -3.98 -20.76 -7.99
N MET A 21 -3.20 -20.51 -9.05
CA MET A 21 -2.62 -19.18 -9.32
C MET A 21 -3.71 -18.12 -9.54
N MET A 22 -4.80 -18.46 -10.24
CA MET A 22 -5.93 -17.54 -10.47
C MET A 22 -6.67 -17.16 -9.18
N ILE A 23 -6.62 -17.98 -8.13
CA ILE A 23 -7.27 -17.70 -6.83
C ILE A 23 -6.47 -16.68 -6.00
N THR A 24 -5.18 -16.49 -6.29
CA THR A 24 -4.29 -15.63 -5.48
C THR A 24 -4.55 -14.13 -5.60
N GLU A 25 -5.42 -13.68 -6.52
CA GLU A 25 -5.68 -12.24 -6.72
C GLU A 25 -6.82 -11.66 -5.89
N ILE A 26 -7.53 -12.47 -5.10
CA ILE A 26 -8.56 -11.95 -4.17
C ILE A 26 -7.90 -11.50 -2.86
N SER A 27 -6.89 -10.65 -2.96
CA SER A 27 -6.52 -9.81 -1.83
C SER A 27 -7.61 -8.76 -1.71
N ALA A 28 -8.61 -9.01 -0.86
CA ALA A 28 -9.53 -7.98 -0.38
C ALA A 28 -8.68 -6.93 0.36
N THR A 29 -8.06 -6.04 -0.41
CA THR A 29 -7.15 -5.02 0.09
C THR A 29 -8.01 -4.10 0.91
N ARG A 30 -7.86 -4.15 2.23
CA ARG A 30 -8.52 -3.19 3.11
C ARG A 30 -8.07 -1.80 2.66
N LYS A 31 -9.02 -0.91 2.43
CA LYS A 31 -8.77 0.46 1.99
C LYS A 31 -9.05 1.36 3.18
N ARG A 32 -8.10 1.48 4.10
CA ARG A 32 -8.25 2.35 5.28
C ARG A 32 -7.11 3.36 5.31
N CYS A 33 -7.36 4.49 5.94
CA CYS A 33 -6.37 5.54 6.16
C CYS A 33 -6.37 5.96 7.61
N PHE A 34 -5.21 6.40 8.11
CA PHE A 34 -5.19 7.18 9.34
C PHE A 34 -5.90 8.53 9.10
N ALA A 35 -6.75 8.91 10.04
CA ALA A 35 -7.46 10.17 10.09
C ALA A 35 -7.11 10.87 11.41
N CYS A 36 -6.36 11.97 11.33
CA CYS A 36 -5.95 12.74 12.49
C CYS A 36 -5.50 14.12 12.08
N ARG A 37 -5.51 15.06 13.04
CA ARG A 37 -4.89 16.38 12.89
C ARG A 37 -4.31 16.83 14.21
N SER A 38 -3.06 17.25 14.22
CA SER A 38 -2.42 17.80 15.43
C SER A 38 -1.50 18.96 15.09
N ARG A 39 -1.25 19.82 16.08
CA ARG A 39 -0.31 20.94 15.98
C ARG A 39 0.91 20.68 16.85
N GLY A 40 2.09 20.93 16.29
CA GLY A 40 3.37 20.90 16.97
C GLY A 40 3.90 19.49 17.21
N ASN A 41 5.11 19.43 17.73
CA ASN A 41 5.86 18.18 17.95
C ASN A 41 5.28 17.30 19.07
N LEU A 42 4.36 17.83 19.89
CA LEU A 42 3.67 17.11 20.96
C LEU A 42 2.36 16.45 20.50
N GLY A 43 1.93 16.71 19.26
CA GLY A 43 0.68 16.18 18.75
C GLY A 43 0.76 14.69 18.39
N ASP A 44 -0.30 13.93 18.67
CA ASP A 44 -0.36 12.50 18.32
C ASP A 44 -0.28 12.24 16.81
N CYS A 45 -0.76 13.19 16.00
CA CYS A 45 -0.67 13.14 14.54
C CYS A 45 0.66 13.71 14.00
N LYS A 46 1.72 13.83 14.80
CA LYS A 46 3.01 14.35 14.35
C LYS A 46 3.66 13.49 13.27
N ASP A 47 4.78 13.98 12.76
CA ASP A 47 5.71 13.23 11.92
C ASP A 47 7.12 13.29 12.54
N PRO A 48 7.87 12.19 12.67
CA PRO A 48 7.54 10.81 12.30
C PRO A 48 6.30 10.24 13.02
N PHE A 49 5.55 9.38 12.32
CA PHE A 49 4.37 8.74 12.89
C PHE A 49 4.76 7.51 13.71
N GLU A 50 4.37 7.47 14.97
CA GLU A 50 4.79 6.42 15.92
C GLU A 50 3.78 5.24 15.99
N TYR A 51 2.63 5.38 15.31
CA TYR A 51 1.51 4.47 15.49
C TYR A 51 1.42 3.41 14.38
N ASN A 52 1.23 2.15 14.80
CA ASN A 52 1.04 1.00 13.91
C ASN A 52 -0.42 0.54 13.85
N ALA A 53 -0.76 -0.22 12.80
CA ALA A 53 -2.08 -0.79 12.59
C ALA A 53 -2.54 -1.70 13.75
N THR A 54 -1.61 -2.47 14.32
CA THR A 54 -1.85 -3.43 15.41
C THR A 54 -2.05 -2.77 16.77
N THR A 55 -1.53 -1.56 16.97
CA THR A 55 -1.72 -0.79 18.20
C THR A 55 -3.10 -0.14 18.31
N PHE A 56 -3.88 -0.13 17.21
CA PHE A 56 -5.16 0.58 17.12
C PHE A 56 -6.36 -0.34 16.89
N ASP A 57 -6.26 -1.62 17.23
CA ASP A 57 -7.40 -2.55 17.15
C ASP A 57 -8.60 -2.00 17.94
N GLY A 58 -9.59 -1.50 17.20
CA GLY A 58 -10.99 -1.43 17.66
C GLY A 58 -11.51 -0.14 18.26
N ILE A 59 -10.84 1.02 18.11
CA ILE A 59 -11.32 2.24 18.75
C ILE A 59 -11.71 3.31 17.72
N TYR A 60 -12.97 3.28 17.31
CA TYR A 60 -13.62 4.39 16.63
C TYR A 60 -14.02 5.46 17.66
N GLY A 61 -13.54 6.70 17.50
CA GLY A 61 -14.10 7.87 18.18
C GLY A 61 -13.60 8.22 19.58
N SER A 62 -12.58 7.54 20.13
CA SER A 62 -12.02 7.91 21.45
C SER A 62 -10.51 8.10 21.51
N HIS A 63 -9.80 7.97 20.39
CA HIS A 63 -8.39 8.38 20.29
C HIS A 63 -8.24 9.57 19.32
N PRO A 64 -7.24 10.44 19.51
CA PRO A 64 -6.93 11.55 18.58
C PRO A 64 -6.56 11.09 17.16
N ILE A 65 -6.33 9.79 16.99
CA ILE A 65 -6.02 9.13 15.74
C ILE A 65 -7.07 8.06 15.49
N GLU A 66 -7.68 8.14 14.31
CA GLU A 66 -8.72 7.21 13.89
C GLU A 66 -8.27 6.42 12.67
N ILE A 67 -8.73 5.17 12.55
CA ILE A 67 -8.59 4.37 11.34
C ILE A 67 -9.94 4.37 10.63
N GLN A 68 -10.05 5.11 9.54
CA GLN A 68 -11.31 5.22 8.79
C GLN A 68 -11.26 4.41 7.48
N PRO A 69 -12.38 3.79 7.06
CA PRO A 69 -12.51 3.21 5.73
C PRO A 69 -12.47 4.31 4.66
N CYS A 70 -11.82 4.02 3.53
CA CYS A 70 -11.60 4.95 2.44
C CYS A 70 -12.02 4.33 1.10
N ALA A 71 -13.16 4.75 0.57
CA ALA A 71 -13.74 4.17 -0.64
C ALA A 71 -12.82 4.30 -1.87
N SER A 72 -12.11 5.41 -1.99
CA SER A 72 -11.14 5.65 -3.07
C SER A 72 -9.90 4.75 -2.96
N GLY A 73 -9.55 4.31 -1.74
CA GLY A 73 -8.29 3.66 -1.44
C GLY A 73 -7.07 4.57 -1.45
N TRP A 74 -7.28 5.89 -1.53
CA TRP A 74 -6.22 6.89 -1.55
C TRP A 74 -6.17 7.65 -0.23
N CYS A 75 -4.99 7.70 0.37
CA CYS A 75 -4.75 8.44 1.60
C CYS A 75 -3.91 9.69 1.32
N GLY A 76 -4.16 10.73 2.11
CA GLY A 76 -3.42 11.98 2.10
C GLY A 76 -2.69 12.19 3.43
N LYS A 77 -1.55 12.88 3.34
CA LYS A 77 -0.80 13.43 4.47
C LYS A 77 -0.35 14.84 4.10
N SER A 78 -0.63 15.82 4.94
CA SER A 78 -0.18 17.20 4.79
C SER A 78 0.58 17.66 6.03
N ILE A 79 1.67 18.38 5.81
CA ILE A 79 2.46 19.02 6.86
C ILE A 79 2.58 20.49 6.48
N GLU A 80 2.08 21.38 7.33
CA GLU A 80 2.31 22.82 7.23
C GLU A 80 3.81 23.10 7.42
N ASP A 81 4.39 23.91 6.54
CA ASP A 81 5.78 24.36 6.64
C ASP A 81 5.89 25.60 7.55
N GLU A 82 7.08 25.89 8.07
CA GLU A 82 7.32 27.06 8.92
C GLU A 82 7.36 28.27 8.00
N SER A 83 6.21 28.90 7.79
CA SER A 83 6.21 30.27 7.29
C SER A 83 6.75 31.18 8.39
N GLU A 84 7.77 31.99 8.11
CA GLU A 84 8.42 32.94 9.04
C GLU A 84 7.46 33.50 10.12
N GLY A 85 7.52 32.95 11.33
CA GLY A 85 6.67 33.32 12.46
C GLY A 85 6.54 32.22 13.52
N THR A 86 6.00 32.54 14.70
CA THR A 86 5.74 31.63 15.83
C THR A 86 4.61 30.61 15.58
N HIS A 87 4.32 30.31 14.31
CA HIS A 87 3.23 29.44 13.92
C HIS A 87 3.63 27.98 14.13
N ILE A 88 2.85 27.30 14.97
CA ILE A 88 3.03 25.88 15.25
C ILE A 88 2.57 25.07 14.04
N MET A 89 3.49 24.28 13.47
CA MET A 89 3.22 23.36 12.35
C MET A 89 2.03 22.45 12.63
N ALA A 90 1.10 22.32 11.68
CA ALA A 90 0.06 21.31 11.73
C ALA A 90 0.41 20.12 10.82
N THR A 91 0.19 18.90 11.32
CA THR A 91 0.19 17.68 10.51
C THR A 91 -1.22 17.12 10.46
N GLU A 92 -1.66 16.72 9.28
CA GLU A 92 -2.98 16.17 9.04
C GLU A 92 -2.88 14.92 8.14
N ARG A 93 -3.67 13.90 8.49
CA ARG A 93 -3.80 12.65 7.74
C ARG A 93 -5.28 12.43 7.46
N MET A 94 -5.61 12.04 6.23
CA MET A 94 -6.99 11.94 5.78
C MET A 94 -7.18 10.88 4.69
N CYS A 95 -8.42 10.41 4.54
CA CYS A 95 -8.85 9.72 3.32
C CYS A 95 -9.14 10.76 2.24
N LEU A 96 -8.67 10.54 1.02
CA LEU A 96 -8.99 11.39 -0.12
C LEU A 96 -10.32 10.97 -0.73
N LEU A 97 -11.27 11.91 -0.84
CA LEU A 97 -12.55 11.67 -1.52
C LEU A 97 -12.35 11.32 -2.99
N ARG A 98 -11.36 11.91 -3.65
CA ARG A 98 -11.00 11.63 -5.05
C ARG A 98 -9.52 11.26 -5.17
N PRO A 99 -9.19 10.30 -6.04
CA PRO A 99 -7.81 10.00 -6.37
C PRO A 99 -7.12 11.22 -7.01
N PRO A 100 -5.77 11.29 -6.97
CA PRO A 100 -5.02 12.22 -7.80
C PRO A 100 -5.39 12.07 -9.28
N SER A 101 -5.36 13.17 -10.03
CA SER A 101 -5.75 13.19 -11.45
C SER A 101 -4.95 12.26 -12.35
N ASP A 102 -3.69 12.01 -11.99
CA ASP A 102 -2.76 11.10 -12.68
C ASP A 102 -2.73 9.70 -12.06
N GLY A 103 -3.46 9.47 -10.96
CA GLY A 103 -3.49 8.20 -10.24
C GLY A 103 -2.12 7.74 -9.73
N LYS A 104 -1.18 8.67 -9.52
CA LYS A 104 0.19 8.36 -9.05
C LYS A 104 0.42 8.80 -7.61
N GLU A 105 1.16 7.96 -6.90
CA GLU A 105 1.67 8.27 -5.57
C GLU A 105 2.82 9.28 -5.68
N ARG A 106 2.80 10.31 -4.84
CA ARG A 106 3.86 11.34 -4.81
C ARG A 106 3.81 12.14 -3.53
N CYS A 107 4.97 12.70 -3.17
CA CYS A 107 5.11 13.72 -2.15
C CYS A 107 5.73 14.98 -2.76
N SER A 108 5.20 16.15 -2.45
CA SER A 108 5.75 17.41 -2.95
C SER A 108 5.41 18.58 -2.03
N LYS A 109 6.29 19.59 -2.01
CA LYS A 109 5.95 20.89 -1.43
C LYS A 109 5.03 21.64 -2.39
N THR A 110 3.88 22.05 -1.90
CA THR A 110 2.88 22.83 -2.63
C THR A 110 2.67 24.17 -1.95
N PHE A 111 2.32 25.19 -2.72
CA PHE A 111 1.92 26.50 -2.23
C PHE A 111 0.44 26.67 -2.52
N LEU A 112 -0.32 27.15 -1.54
CA LEU A 112 -1.71 27.50 -1.78
C LEU A 112 -1.72 28.86 -2.48
N SER A 113 -2.23 28.92 -3.72
CA SER A 113 -2.16 30.10 -4.61
C SER A 113 -2.54 31.46 -3.98
N ASN A 114 -3.36 31.44 -2.93
CA ASN A 114 -3.84 32.63 -2.22
C ASN A 114 -3.22 32.85 -0.84
N SER A 115 -2.16 32.11 -0.48
CA SER A 115 -1.47 32.27 0.81
C SER A 115 0.04 32.11 0.64
N ARG A 116 0.83 32.81 1.46
CA ARG A 116 2.28 32.59 1.57
C ARG A 116 2.65 31.29 2.30
N LYS A 117 1.66 30.41 2.55
CA LYS A 117 1.86 29.15 3.26
C LYS A 117 2.23 28.04 2.29
N THR A 118 3.36 27.41 2.56
CA THR A 118 3.79 26.18 1.91
C THR A 118 3.36 24.99 2.75
N PHE A 119 3.00 23.91 2.06
CA PHE A 119 2.61 22.64 2.68
C PHE A 119 3.39 21.53 2.00
N PHE A 120 3.90 20.58 2.75
CA PHE A 120 4.37 19.31 2.19
C PHE A 120 3.19 18.34 2.15
N MET A 121 2.84 17.85 0.97
CA MET A 121 1.71 16.94 0.79
C MET A 121 2.13 15.65 0.11
N CYS A 122 1.67 14.52 0.65
CA CYS A 122 1.84 13.18 0.11
C CYS A 122 0.50 12.53 -0.23
N PHE A 123 0.48 11.79 -1.35
CA PHE A 123 -0.60 10.91 -1.77
C PHE A 123 -0.09 9.49 -1.91
N CYS A 124 -0.77 8.52 -1.31
CA CYS A 124 -0.45 7.10 -1.39
C CYS A 124 -1.71 6.26 -1.59
N LYS A 125 -1.57 5.05 -2.13
CA LYS A 125 -2.69 4.12 -2.34
C LYS A 125 -2.43 2.80 -1.63
N GLY A 126 -3.31 2.42 -0.72
CA GLY A 126 -3.18 1.16 0.03
C GLY A 126 -3.76 1.25 1.44
N ASP A 127 -3.73 0.13 2.17
CA ASP A 127 -4.15 0.10 3.57
C ASP A 127 -3.12 0.84 4.43
N LEU A 128 -3.56 1.87 5.15
CA LEU A 128 -2.80 2.58 6.16
C LEU A 128 -1.45 3.17 5.65
N CYS A 129 -1.34 3.43 4.35
CA CYS A 129 -0.10 3.88 3.71
C CYS A 129 0.37 5.27 4.15
N ASN A 130 -0.53 6.09 4.72
CA ASN A 130 -0.23 7.45 5.18
C ASN A 130 0.42 7.51 6.58
N SER A 131 0.87 6.37 7.12
CA SER A 131 1.78 6.32 8.28
C SER A 131 3.21 6.72 7.93
N ALA A 132 3.66 6.49 6.69
CA ALA A 132 5.06 6.63 6.33
C ALA A 132 5.57 8.08 6.40
N GLY A 133 6.80 8.25 6.90
CA GLY A 133 7.52 9.54 6.90
C GLY A 133 7.79 10.04 5.47
N ALA A 134 8.04 9.11 4.55
CA ALA A 134 8.08 9.29 3.11
C ALA A 134 7.76 7.96 2.45
N ILE A 135 7.07 7.96 1.31
CA ILE A 135 6.76 6.73 0.57
C ILE A 135 8.08 6.16 0.05
N MET A 136 8.62 5.18 0.76
CA MET A 136 9.70 4.34 0.25
C MET A 136 9.04 3.41 -0.77
N PHE A 137 9.25 3.68 -2.06
CA PHE A 137 8.81 2.79 -3.13
C PHE A 137 9.57 1.46 -3.02
N LEU A 138 9.03 0.53 -2.24
CA LEU A 138 9.40 -0.87 -2.37
C LEU A 138 8.69 -1.36 -3.63
N ASN A 139 9.45 -1.51 -4.71
CA ASN A 139 9.00 -2.22 -5.91
C ASN A 139 8.47 -3.59 -5.45
N SER A 140 7.15 -3.76 -5.45
CA SER A 140 6.49 -5.02 -5.14
C SER A 140 6.82 -6.00 -6.26
N ILE A 141 7.81 -6.86 -6.04
CA ILE A 141 8.10 -7.98 -6.92
C ILE A 141 6.87 -8.88 -6.86
N ASN A 142 6.12 -8.94 -7.96
CA ASN A 142 4.87 -9.67 -8.02
C ASN A 142 5.16 -11.18 -7.95
N ILE A 143 4.95 -11.79 -6.79
CA ILE A 143 5.27 -13.20 -6.48
C ILE A 143 4.65 -14.16 -7.50
N SER A 144 3.54 -13.79 -8.14
CA SER A 144 2.90 -14.59 -9.20
C SER A 144 3.79 -14.82 -10.42
N THR A 145 4.67 -13.86 -10.74
CA THR A 145 5.61 -13.98 -11.87
C THR A 145 6.70 -15.03 -11.60
N ILE A 146 7.16 -15.13 -10.35
CA ILE A 146 8.17 -16.12 -9.93
C ILE A 146 7.60 -17.54 -10.02
N PHE A 147 6.37 -17.75 -9.52
CA PHE A 147 5.71 -19.06 -9.62
C PHE A 147 5.48 -19.48 -11.08
N SER A 148 5.07 -18.55 -11.94
CA SER A 148 4.84 -18.82 -13.36
C SER A 148 6.13 -19.25 -14.09
N ILE A 149 7.24 -18.58 -13.83
CA ILE A 149 8.56 -18.93 -14.41
C ILE A 149 9.04 -20.29 -13.89
N SER A 150 8.86 -20.56 -12.59
CA SER A 150 9.27 -21.84 -12.00
C SER A 150 8.52 -23.04 -12.61
N GLY A 151 7.21 -22.90 -12.86
CA GLY A 151 6.41 -23.95 -13.50
C GLY A 151 6.83 -24.23 -14.94
N LEU A 152 7.20 -23.19 -15.69
CA LEU A 152 7.67 -23.29 -17.07
C LEU A 152 9.03 -24.00 -17.16
N ILE A 153 9.93 -23.74 -16.22
CA ILE A 153 11.24 -24.43 -16.09
C ILE A 153 11.03 -25.92 -15.76
N ILE A 154 10.11 -26.24 -14.84
CA ILE A 154 9.80 -27.64 -14.49
C ILE A 154 9.22 -28.39 -15.70
N PHE A 155 8.34 -27.76 -16.48
CA PHE A 155 7.78 -28.37 -17.68
C PHE A 155 8.85 -28.66 -18.74
N LEU A 156 9.73 -27.69 -19.02
CA LEU A 156 10.81 -27.83 -20.00
C LEU A 156 11.84 -28.89 -19.57
N THR A 157 12.18 -28.95 -18.28
CA THR A 157 13.12 -29.98 -17.77
C THR A 157 12.52 -31.39 -17.89
N ILE A 158 11.22 -31.55 -17.61
CA ILE A 158 10.55 -32.83 -17.81
C ILE A 158 10.52 -33.22 -19.30
N TYR A 159 10.20 -32.28 -20.20
CA TYR A 159 10.20 -32.51 -21.64
C TYR A 159 11.57 -32.98 -22.16
N ILE A 160 12.66 -32.31 -21.74
CA ILE A 160 14.03 -32.66 -22.13
C ILE A 160 14.46 -34.03 -21.58
N ILE A 161 13.97 -34.44 -20.41
CA ILE A 161 14.29 -35.75 -19.81
C ILE A 161 13.47 -36.89 -20.46
N SER A 162 12.35 -36.56 -21.11
CA SER A 162 11.47 -37.54 -21.76
C SER A 162 11.81 -37.85 -23.23
N ASP A 163 12.62 -37.02 -23.88
CA ASP A 163 13.30 -37.34 -25.17
C ASP A 163 14.62 -38.08 -24.91
#